data_AF-A0A6J6DSE9-F1
#
_entry.id   AF-A0A6J6DSE9-F1
#
_cell.length_a   1.000
_cell.length_b   1.000
_cell.length_c   1.000
_cell.angle_alpha   90.00
_cell.angle_beta   90.00
_cell.angle_gamma   90.00
#
_symmetry.space_group_name_H-M   'P 1'
#
loop_
_entity.id
_entity.type
_entity.pdbx_description
1 polymer ?
#
loop_
_entity_poly.entity_id
_entity_poly.type
_entity_poly.pdbx_seq_one_letter_code
_entity_poly.pdbx_strand_id
1 'polypeptide(L)'
;MSNAGIVRHRGKIEAVINNARRLLEMEEQGISLNDFLWSFAPRVPFGQTGVAEGEYPIASQSPEATQLSKELKRQGWKFVGPTTMYSMMQSVGMVNDHVEGCCVRDECEQQRKLILRDLPHEAR
;
A
#
# COMPACT_ATOMS: atom_id res chain seq x y z
N MET A 1 -1.64 -0.21 27.58
CA MET A 1 -2.40 -1.48 27.45
C MET A 1 -3.85 -1.41 27.95
N SER A 2 -4.22 -0.40 28.74
CA SER A 2 -5.57 -0.32 29.34
C SER A 2 -6.61 0.44 28.51
N ASN A 3 -6.23 1.05 27.38
CA ASN A 3 -7.16 1.78 26.53
C ASN A 3 -8.07 0.79 25.77
N ALA A 4 -9.37 0.84 26.02
CA ALA A 4 -10.38 -0.02 25.40
C ALA A 4 -10.77 0.41 23.97
N GLY A 5 -10.43 1.63 23.54
CA GLY A 5 -10.70 2.13 22.19
C GLY A 5 -9.74 1.62 21.12
N ILE A 6 -8.78 0.75 21.47
CA ILE A 6 -7.78 0.20 20.54
C ILE A 6 -7.68 -1.33 20.65
N VAL A 7 -7.12 -1.96 19.62
CA VAL A 7 -6.71 -3.38 19.70
C VAL A 7 -5.54 -3.51 20.66
N ARG A 8 -5.78 -4.12 21.84
CA ARG A 8 -4.81 -4.28 22.94
C ARG A 8 -3.78 -5.40 22.68
N HIS A 9 -3.07 -5.30 21.56
CA HIS A 9 -1.98 -6.22 21.20
C HIS A 9 -0.64 -5.49 21.26
N ARG A 10 0.22 -5.86 22.22
CA ARG A 10 1.50 -5.18 22.49
C ARG A 10 2.35 -4.99 21.23
N GLY A 11 2.55 -6.06 20.45
CA GLY A 11 3.35 -5.99 19.24
C GLY A 11 2.78 -5.05 18.16
N LYS A 12 1.45 -4.85 18.10
CA LYS A 12 0.85 -3.92 17.12
C LYS A 12 1.05 -2.48 17.57
N ILE A 13 0.94 -2.22 18.87
CA ILE A 13 1.18 -0.90 19.46
C ILE A 13 2.65 -0.49 19.29
N GLU A 14 3.58 -1.39 19.62
CA GLU A 14 5.02 -1.13 19.45
C GLU A 14 5.39 -0.96 17.96
N ALA A 15 4.73 -1.67 17.05
CA ALA A 15 4.93 -1.49 15.62
C ALA A 15 4.54 -0.09 15.13
N VAL A 16 3.43 0.48 15.61
CA VAL A 16 3.03 1.86 15.26
C VAL A 16 4.11 2.86 15.70
N ILE A 17 4.63 2.73 16.92
CA ILE A 17 5.70 3.60 17.44
C ILE A 17 6.99 3.43 16.60
N ASN A 18 7.37 2.19 16.29
CA ASN A 18 8.53 1.91 15.45
C ASN A 18 8.39 2.51 14.06
N ASN A 19 7.23 2.32 13.41
CA ASN A 19 6.98 2.78 12.05
C ASN A 19 6.97 4.31 11.97
N ALA A 20 6.47 4.99 13.00
CA ALA A 20 6.57 6.45 13.10
C ALA A 20 8.04 6.93 13.16
N ARG A 21 8.92 6.21 13.87
CA ARG A 21 10.37 6.52 13.87
C ARG A 21 11.01 6.28 12.51
N ARG A 22 10.65 5.19 11.82
CA ARG A 22 11.13 4.90 10.46
C ARG A 22 10.69 5.97 9.46
N LEU A 23 9.48 6.52 9.62
CA LEU A 23 9.00 7.65 8.82
C LEU A 23 9.87 8.89 9.04
N LEU A 24 10.15 9.26 10.30
CA LEU A 24 11.01 10.41 10.60
C LEU A 24 12.43 10.23 10.01
N GLU A 25 13.02 9.04 10.14
CA GLU A 25 14.33 8.73 9.55
C GLU A 25 14.32 8.80 8.01
N MET A 26 13.20 8.44 7.37
CA MET A 26 13.01 8.57 5.93
C MET A 26 12.94 10.05 5.51
N GLU A 27 12.21 10.87 6.26
CA GLU A 27 12.11 12.31 6.03
C GLU A 27 13.47 13.03 6.26
N GLU A 28 14.24 12.63 7.26
CA GLU A 28 15.60 13.13 7.50
C GLU A 28 16.56 12.84 6.33
N GLN A 29 16.30 11.78 5.55
CA GLN A 29 17.03 11.45 4.33
C GLN A 29 16.51 12.21 3.09
N GLY A 30 15.50 13.07 3.26
CA GLY A 30 14.86 13.80 2.16
C GLY A 30 13.93 12.94 1.31
N ILE A 31 13.52 11.77 1.81
CA ILE A 31 12.62 10.85 1.11
C ILE A 31 11.19 11.08 1.60
N SER A 32 10.28 11.40 0.68
CA SER A 32 8.85 11.51 0.96
C SER A 32 8.22 10.12 1.07
N LEU A 33 7.43 9.87 2.13
CA LEU A 33 6.67 8.61 2.24
C LEU A 33 5.72 8.42 1.06
N ASN A 34 5.07 9.51 0.61
CA ASN A 34 4.16 9.45 -0.53
C ASN A 34 4.91 8.98 -1.78
N ASP A 35 6.02 9.62 -2.11
CA ASP A 35 6.76 9.32 -3.33
C ASP A 35 7.41 7.94 -3.25
N PHE A 36 7.89 7.57 -2.06
CA PHE A 36 8.38 6.22 -1.78
C PHE A 36 7.29 5.18 -2.06
N LEU A 37 6.09 5.32 -1.46
CA LEU A 37 5.00 4.36 -1.65
C LEU A 37 4.56 4.31 -3.12
N TRP A 38 4.31 5.45 -3.75
CA TRP A 38 3.85 5.53 -5.14
C TRP A 38 4.90 5.08 -6.16
N SER A 39 6.19 5.01 -5.82
CA SER A 39 7.20 4.36 -6.67
C SER A 39 6.95 2.86 -6.86
N PHE A 40 6.23 2.21 -5.93
CA PHE A 40 5.76 0.82 -6.05
C PHE A 40 4.36 0.72 -6.64
N ALA A 41 3.70 1.82 -7.03
CA ALA A 41 2.37 1.75 -7.60
C ALA A 41 2.40 0.97 -8.92
N PRO A 42 1.54 -0.05 -9.09
CA PRO A 42 1.48 -0.78 -10.34
C PRO A 42 1.07 0.15 -11.48
N ARG A 43 1.80 0.10 -12.59
CA ARG A 43 1.47 0.83 -13.83
C ARG A 43 0.69 -0.03 -14.83
N VAL A 44 0.31 -1.24 -14.43
CA VAL A 44 -0.53 -2.14 -15.24
C VAL A 44 -1.99 -1.64 -15.29
N PRO A 45 -2.75 -2.05 -16.32
CA PRO A 45 -4.19 -1.75 -16.39
C PRO A 45 -4.96 -2.21 -15.16
N PHE A 46 -6.10 -1.57 -14.91
CA PHE A 46 -7.07 -1.96 -13.90
C PHE A 46 -7.33 -3.48 -13.88
N GLY A 47 -7.40 -4.08 -12.69
CA GLY A 47 -7.70 -5.51 -12.49
C GLY A 47 -6.58 -6.47 -12.89
N GLN A 48 -5.40 -5.97 -13.26
CA GLN A 48 -4.23 -6.80 -13.64
C GLN A 48 -3.10 -6.76 -12.59
N THR A 49 -3.36 -6.19 -11.41
CA THR A 49 -2.36 -6.01 -10.36
C THR A 49 -2.07 -7.29 -9.57
N GLY A 50 -2.93 -8.30 -9.65
CA GLY A 50 -2.72 -9.61 -9.03
C GLY A 50 -3.56 -10.69 -9.72
N VAL A 51 -3.24 -11.95 -9.44
CA VAL A 51 -4.03 -13.10 -9.90
C VAL A 51 -4.92 -13.53 -8.75
N ALA A 52 -6.24 -13.50 -8.97
CA ALA A 52 -7.19 -13.99 -8.00
C ALA A 52 -7.05 -15.52 -7.83
N GLU A 53 -7.09 -15.98 -6.58
CA GLU A 53 -7.08 -17.41 -6.25
C GLU A 53 -8.46 -17.83 -5.73
N GLY A 54 -9.02 -18.91 -6.27
CA GLY A 54 -10.32 -19.43 -5.87
C GLY A 54 -11.51 -18.69 -6.49
N GLU A 55 -12.63 -18.64 -5.77
CA GLU A 55 -13.91 -18.14 -6.28
C GLU A 55 -14.05 -16.61 -6.22
N TYR A 56 -13.17 -15.91 -5.49
CA TYR A 56 -13.22 -14.46 -5.34
C TYR A 56 -12.50 -13.78 -6.49
N PRO A 57 -13.06 -12.71 -7.10
CA PRO A 57 -12.47 -12.07 -8.28
C PRO A 57 -11.29 -11.13 -7.96
N ILE A 58 -10.95 -10.93 -6.69
CA ILE A 58 -9.94 -9.97 -6.24
C ILE A 58 -8.78 -10.73 -5.58
N ALA A 59 -7.55 -10.43 -6.00
CA ALA A 59 -6.35 -11.00 -5.40
C ALA A 59 -6.15 -10.53 -3.95
N SER A 60 -5.43 -11.33 -3.15
CA SER A 60 -5.04 -10.94 -1.78
C SER A 60 -3.63 -10.36 -1.70
N GLN A 61 -2.86 -10.44 -2.80
CA GLN A 61 -1.48 -9.96 -2.94
C GLN A 61 -1.18 -9.56 -4.39
N SER A 62 -0.10 -8.79 -4.57
CA SER A 62 0.50 -8.49 -5.87
C SER A 62 2.03 -8.60 -5.84
N PRO A 63 2.69 -8.72 -7.02
CA PRO A 63 4.14 -8.60 -7.11
C PRO A 63 4.65 -7.27 -6.52
N GLU A 64 3.96 -6.16 -6.75
CA GLU A 64 4.31 -4.84 -6.25
C GLU A 64 4.18 -4.75 -4.73
N ALA A 65 3.10 -5.26 -4.15
CA ALA A 65 2.90 -5.30 -2.70
C ALA A 65 3.94 -6.20 -2.01
N THR A 66 4.34 -7.29 -2.67
CA THR A 66 5.40 -8.18 -2.19
C THR A 66 6.75 -7.46 -2.16
N GLN A 67 7.08 -6.70 -3.22
CA GLN A 67 8.28 -5.88 -3.29
C GLN A 67 8.27 -4.77 -2.24
N LEU A 68 7.17 -4.03 -2.11
CA LEU A 68 7.00 -2.99 -1.07
C LEU A 68 7.16 -3.57 0.34
N SER A 69 6.51 -4.71 0.63
CA SER A 69 6.66 -5.41 1.91
C SER A 69 8.12 -5.78 2.19
N LYS A 70 8.83 -6.31 1.19
CA LYS A 70 10.25 -6.69 1.33
C LYS A 70 11.10 -5.47 1.65
N GLU A 71 10.88 -4.37 0.95
CA GLU A 71 11.65 -3.15 1.12
C GLU A 71 11.39 -2.47 2.47
N LEU A 72 10.12 -2.32 2.86
CA LEU A 72 9.77 -1.79 4.18
C LEU A 72 10.34 -2.66 5.31
N LYS A 73 10.30 -3.99 5.19
CA LYS A 73 10.94 -4.89 6.16
C LYS A 73 12.45 -4.68 6.22
N ARG A 74 13.11 -4.50 5.07
CA ARG A 74 14.55 -4.20 4.99
C ARG A 74 14.89 -2.90 5.73
N GLN A 75 14.02 -1.89 5.62
CA GLN A 75 14.13 -0.61 6.33
C GLN A 75 13.64 -0.68 7.80
N GLY A 76 13.31 -1.86 8.32
CA GLY A 76 12.97 -2.05 9.74
C GLY A 76 11.53 -1.72 10.13
N TRP A 77 10.62 -1.52 9.17
CA TRP A 77 9.19 -1.39 9.43
C TRP A 77 8.60 -2.71 9.95
N LYS A 78 7.50 -2.63 10.71
CA LYS A 78 6.85 -3.77 11.36
C LYS A 78 5.39 -3.88 10.93
N PHE A 79 4.87 -5.11 10.91
CA PHE A 79 3.51 -5.44 10.46
C PHE A 79 3.19 -5.08 9.00
N VAL A 80 4.22 -5.08 8.15
CA VAL A 80 4.15 -4.73 6.72
C VAL A 80 4.26 -5.99 5.84
N GLY A 81 3.40 -6.99 6.06
CA GLY A 81 3.38 -8.20 5.23
C GLY A 81 2.81 -7.96 3.82
N PRO A 82 3.07 -8.83 2.83
CA PRO A 82 2.59 -8.62 1.45
C PRO A 82 1.08 -8.39 1.35
N THR A 83 0.26 -9.21 2.02
CA THR A 83 -1.19 -9.01 2.07
C THR A 83 -1.57 -7.67 2.71
N THR A 84 -0.93 -7.29 3.82
CA THR A 84 -1.18 -5.99 4.46
C THR A 84 -0.84 -4.82 3.53
N MET A 85 0.25 -4.94 2.77
CA MET A 85 0.66 -3.92 1.81
C MET A 85 -0.27 -3.86 0.61
N TYR A 86 -0.77 -5.00 0.13
CA TYR A 86 -1.77 -5.01 -0.93
C TYR A 86 -3.08 -4.36 -0.48
N SER A 87 -3.56 -4.69 0.72
CA SER A 87 -4.73 -4.02 1.31
C SER A 87 -4.52 -2.52 1.50
N MET A 88 -3.32 -2.08 1.88
CA MET A 88 -2.99 -0.66 1.94
C MET A 88 -3.03 -0.02 0.55
N MET A 89 -2.39 -0.62 -0.46
CA MET A 89 -2.41 -0.15 -1.84
C MET A 89 -3.83 0.01 -2.39
N GLN A 90 -4.73 -0.94 -2.09
CA GLN A 90 -6.16 -0.84 -2.41
C GLN A 90 -6.82 0.33 -1.67
N SER A 91 -6.55 0.48 -0.36
CA SER A 91 -7.18 1.50 0.49
C SER A 91 -6.76 2.93 0.13
N VAL A 92 -5.54 3.14 -0.35
CA VAL A 92 -5.01 4.47 -0.70
C VAL A 92 -5.09 4.77 -2.19
N GLY A 93 -5.70 3.88 -2.99
CA GLY A 93 -5.94 4.10 -4.42
C GLY A 93 -4.73 3.88 -5.34
N MET A 94 -3.65 3.28 -4.85
CA MET A 94 -2.54 2.82 -5.72
C MET A 94 -2.99 1.68 -6.63
N VAL A 95 -3.93 0.88 -6.15
CA VAL A 95 -4.67 -0.14 -6.89
C VAL A 95 -6.14 0.19 -6.80
N ASN A 96 -6.86 0.00 -7.90
CA ASN A 96 -8.31 0.05 -7.89
C ASN A 96 -8.83 -1.37 -8.12
N ASP A 97 -9.37 -1.98 -7.06
CA ASP A 97 -9.95 -3.33 -7.08
C ASP A 97 -11.47 -3.29 -6.84
N HIS A 98 -12.12 -2.15 -7.07
CA HIS A 98 -13.57 -2.08 -7.05
C HIS A 98 -14.17 -3.03 -8.10
N VAL A 99 -15.05 -3.93 -7.66
CA VAL A 99 -15.70 -4.94 -8.53
C VAL A 99 -16.55 -4.32 -9.63
N GLU A 100 -16.89 -5.12 -10.64
CA GLU A 100 -17.84 -4.72 -11.67
C GLU A 100 -19.19 -4.30 -11.08
N GLY A 101 -19.75 -3.20 -11.61
CA GLY A 101 -20.97 -2.58 -11.09
C GLY A 101 -20.80 -1.69 -9.85
N CYS A 102 -19.60 -1.59 -9.27
CA CYS A 102 -19.37 -0.67 -8.16
C CYS A 102 -19.47 0.80 -8.61
N CYS A 103 -20.30 1.59 -7.93
CA CYS A 103 -20.64 2.97 -8.34
C CYS A 103 -19.47 3.97 -8.30
N VAL A 104 -18.39 3.67 -7.56
CA VAL A 104 -17.21 4.55 -7.45
C VAL A 104 -16.04 4.09 -8.31
N ARG A 105 -16.16 2.92 -8.98
CA ARG A 105 -15.05 2.27 -9.70
C ARG A 105 -14.41 3.20 -10.75
N ASP A 106 -15.23 3.83 -11.58
CA ASP A 106 -14.75 4.65 -12.69
C ASP A 106 -14.10 5.95 -12.20
N GLU A 107 -14.69 6.58 -11.18
CA GLU A 107 -14.14 7.79 -10.56
C GLU A 107 -12.78 7.49 -9.92
N CYS A 108 -12.66 6.42 -9.13
CA CYS A 108 -11.39 6.00 -8.55
C CYS A 108 -10.32 5.70 -9.60
N GLU A 109 -10.68 5.06 -10.72
CA GLU A 109 -9.72 4.78 -11.80
C GLU A 109 -9.25 6.05 -12.52
N GLN A 110 -10.13 7.02 -12.72
CA GLN A 110 -9.76 8.31 -13.29
C GLN A 110 -8.78 9.05 -12.38
N GLN A 111 -9.05 9.12 -11.07
CA GLN A 111 -8.15 9.75 -10.10
C GLN A 111 -6.79 9.05 -10.06
N ARG A 112 -6.77 7.72 -10.00
CA ARG A 112 -5.52 6.94 -10.04
C ARG A 112 -4.70 7.23 -11.29
N LYS A 113 -5.33 7.29 -12.47
CA LYS A 113 -4.66 7.61 -13.74
C LYS A 113 -4.04 9.00 -13.74
N LEU A 114 -4.71 10.00 -13.14
CA LEU A 114 -4.17 11.36 -13.02
C LEU A 114 -2.90 11.36 -12.18
N ILE A 115 -2.91 10.70 -11.02
CA ILE A 115 -1.73 10.58 -10.16
C ILE A 115 -0.59 9.87 -10.90
N LEU A 116 -0.87 8.71 -11.53
CA LEU A 116 0.16 7.93 -12.25
C LEU A 116 0.82 8.68 -13.42
N ARG A 117 0.09 9.60 -14.06
CA ARG A 117 0.60 10.49 -15.12
C ARG A 117 1.58 11.51 -14.56
N ASP A 118 1.29 12.04 -13.38
CA ASP A 118 2.05 13.13 -12.78
C ASP A 118 3.25 12.62 -11.95
N LEU A 119 3.35 11.30 -11.73
CA LEU A 119 4.52 10.67 -11.10
C LEU A 119 5.77 10.76 -11.99
N PRO A 120 6.95 11.10 -11.44
CA PRO A 120 8.20 11.15 -12.19
C PRO A 120 8.50 9.83 -12.90
N HIS A 121 8.91 9.90 -14.16
CA HIS A 121 9.25 8.71 -14.97
C HIS A 121 10.50 7.97 -14.42
N GLU A 122 11.28 8.64 -13.57
CA GLU A 122 12.56 8.17 -13.03
C GLU A 122 12.46 7.58 -11.61
N ALA A 123 11.24 7.47 -11.04
CA ALA A 123 11.03 6.74 -9.79
C ALA A 123 11.19 5.22 -10.04
N ARG A 124 12.43 4.74 -10.14
CA ARG A 124 12.85 3.34 -10.20
C ARG A 124 14.08 3.13 -9.35
#